data_AF-A0A4V3GVF6-F1
#
_entry.id   AF-A0A4V3GVF6-F1
#
_cell.length_a   1.000
_cell.length_b   1.000
_cell.length_c   1.000
_cell.angle_alpha   90.00
_cell.angle_beta   90.00
_cell.angle_gamma   90.00
#
_symmetry.space_group_name_H-M   'P 1'
#
loop_
_entity.id
_entity.type
_entity.pdbx_description
1 polymer ?
#
loop_
_entity_poly.entity_id
_entity_poly.type
_entity_poly.pdbx_seq_one_letter_code
_entity_poly.pdbx_strand_id
1 'polypeptide(L)' 'MTAKGEQRKFSLKRGFSFFWKSNLALLIAILFLYINQSSWSKEGAPLILILALVWEVLILFLCLIGCLKKQEG' A
#
# COMPACT_ATOMS: atom_id res chain seq x y z
N MET A 1 -37.04 20.18 5.01
CA MET A 1 -36.14 19.21 5.68
C MET A 1 -35.02 18.88 4.72
N THR A 2 -33.83 19.43 4.94
CA THR A 2 -32.66 19.25 4.07
C THR A 2 -32.07 17.87 4.33
N ALA A 3 -32.27 16.94 3.38
CA ALA A 3 -31.54 15.69 3.34
C ALA A 3 -30.06 16.00 3.06
N LYS A 4 -29.29 16.33 4.11
CA LYS A 4 -27.83 16.30 4.09
C LYS A 4 -27.43 14.84 3.87
N GLY A 5 -27.37 14.42 2.61
CA GLY A 5 -26.72 13.17 2.26
C GLY A 5 -25.31 13.21 2.85
N GLU A 6 -24.98 12.24 3.71
CA GLU A 6 -23.62 11.99 4.16
C GLU A 6 -22.74 11.88 2.92
N GLN A 7 -22.07 12.97 2.56
CA GLN A 7 -21.13 13.01 1.46
C GLN A 7 -19.95 12.12 1.86
N ARG A 8 -20.00 10.84 1.47
CA ARG A 8 -18.83 9.94 1.48
C ARG A 8 -17.77 10.59 0.59
N LYS A 9 -16.97 11.49 1.16
CA LYS A 9 -15.94 12.22 0.44
C LYS A 9 -14.81 11.24 0.13
N PHE A 10 -14.97 10.55 -1.00
CA PHE A 10 -13.90 9.80 -1.61
C PHE A 10 -12.73 10.75 -1.84
N SER A 11 -11.59 10.48 -1.19
CA SER A 11 -10.42 11.35 -1.25
C SER A 11 -9.21 10.58 -1.73
N LEU A 12 -8.96 10.68 -3.04
CA LEU A 12 -7.75 10.16 -3.68
C LEU A 12 -6.47 10.70 -3.02
N LYS A 13 -6.50 11.91 -2.45
CA LYS A 13 -5.36 12.52 -1.76
C LYS A 13 -4.97 11.73 -0.49
N ARG A 14 -5.94 11.13 0.21
CA ARG A 14 -5.69 10.28 1.40
C ARG A 14 -5.13 8.92 1.00
N GLY A 15 -5.73 8.29 -0.03
CA GLY A 15 -5.18 7.06 -0.60
C GLY A 15 -3.75 7.25 -1.09
N PHE A 16 -3.49 8.28 -1.88
CA PHE A 16 -2.14 8.54 -2.41
C PHE A 16 -1.09 8.78 -1.31
N SER A 17 -1.44 9.48 -0.23
CA SER A 17 -0.54 9.64 0.91
C SER A 17 -0.25 8.31 1.63
N PHE A 18 -1.24 7.44 1.77
CA PHE A 18 -1.07 6.10 2.33
C PHE A 18 -0.24 5.18 1.42
N PHE A 19 -0.52 5.20 0.11
CA PHE A 19 0.22 4.50 -0.92
C PHE A 19 1.70 4.86 -0.88
N TRP A 20 2.01 6.16 -0.90
CA TRP A 20 3.39 6.65 -0.91
C TRP A 20 4.17 6.22 0.34
N LYS A 21 3.57 6.34 1.53
CA LYS A 21 4.21 5.91 2.78
C LYS A 21 4.45 4.40 2.82
N SER A 22 3.51 3.62 2.31
CA SER A 22 3.60 2.15 2.33
C SER A 22 4.58 1.61 1.27
N ASN A 23 4.66 2.25 0.10
CA ASN A 23 5.65 1.92 -0.92
C ASN A 23 7.07 2.38 -0.56
N LEU A 24 7.21 3.45 0.24
CA LEU A 24 8.51 3.81 0.81
C LEU A 24 9.06 2.69 1.71
N ALA A 25 8.20 2.08 2.53
CA ALA A 25 8.61 0.94 3.38
C ALA A 25 9.01 -0.28 2.53
N LEU A 26 8.25 -0.59 1.47
CA LEU A 26 8.59 -1.66 0.54
C LEU A 26 9.94 -1.39 -0.16
N LEU A 27 10.17 -0.16 -0.61
CA LEU A 27 11.42 0.25 -1.24
C LEU A 27 12.62 0.04 -0.31
N ILE A 28 12.50 0.43 0.96
CA ILE A 28 13.55 0.21 1.97
C ILE A 28 13.81 -1.29 2.17
N ALA A 29 12.77 -2.11 2.25
CA ALA A 29 12.90 -3.56 2.39
C ALA A 29 13.59 -4.20 1.18
N ILE A 30 13.21 -3.79 -0.04
CA ILE A 30 13.84 -4.27 -1.28
C ILE A 30 15.32 -3.86 -1.32
N LEU A 31 15.66 -2.62 -0.95
CA LEU A 31 17.05 -2.16 -0.89
C LEU A 31 17.88 -2.98 0.12
N PHE A 32 17.33 -3.25 1.31
CA PHE A 32 18.00 -4.08 2.31
C PHE A 32 18.23 -5.51 1.82
N LEU A 33 17.23 -6.09 1.14
CA LEU A 33 17.37 -7.39 0.50
C LEU A 33 18.45 -7.34 -0.59
N TYR A 34 18.45 -6.30 -1.43
CA TYR A 34 19.41 -6.15 -2.52
C TYR A 34 20.86 -6.07 -2.04
N ILE A 35 21.11 -5.41 -0.91
CA ILE A 35 22.44 -5.39 -0.26
C ILE A 35 22.93 -6.81 0.06
N ASN A 36 22.01 -7.72 0.42
CA ASN A 36 22.29 -9.11 0.75
C ASN A 36 21.95 -10.09 -0.40
N GLN A 37 21.87 -9.60 -1.65
CA GLN A 37 21.45 -10.40 -2.81
C GLN A 37 22.28 -11.68 -2.99
N SER A 38 23.58 -11.65 -2.69
CA SER A 38 24.44 -12.85 -2.77
C SER A 38 23.96 -14.00 -1.87
N SER A 39 23.28 -13.68 -0.77
CA SER A 39 22.80 -14.65 0.23
C SER A 39 21.51 -15.37 -0.19
N TRP A 40 20.66 -14.72 -0.99
CA TRP A 40 19.34 -15.27 -1.37
C TRP A 40 19.10 -15.38 -2.88
N SER A 41 19.97 -14.87 -3.75
CA SER A 41 19.71 -14.79 -5.20
C SER A 41 19.45 -16.12 -5.90
N LYS A 42 19.99 -17.24 -5.40
CA LYS A 42 19.83 -18.56 -6.05
C LYS A 42 18.42 -19.13 -5.93
N GLU A 43 17.71 -18.86 -4.84
CA GLU A 43 16.39 -19.49 -4.53
C GLU A 43 15.35 -18.49 -4.01
N GLY A 44 15.77 -17.38 -3.41
CA GLY A 44 14.92 -16.38 -2.78
C GLY A 44 14.40 -15.29 -3.72
N ALA A 45 14.97 -15.15 -4.92
CA ALA A 45 14.52 -14.17 -5.91
C ALA A 45 13.02 -14.30 -6.27
N PRO A 46 12.47 -15.50 -6.61
CA PRO A 46 11.05 -15.64 -6.87
C PRO A 46 10.19 -15.38 -5.62
N LEU A 47 10.66 -15.75 -4.42
CA LEU A 47 9.96 -15.49 -3.16
C LEU A 47 9.84 -13.99 -2.87
N ILE A 48 10.91 -13.22 -3.09
CA ILE A 48 10.91 -11.76 -2.90
C ILE A 48 10.01 -11.07 -3.92
N LEU A 49 9.96 -11.56 -5.16
CA LEU A 49 9.03 -11.07 -6.18
C LEU A 49 7.57 -11.32 -5.76
N ILE A 50 7.24 -12.52 -5.30
CA ILE A 50 5.89 -12.86 -4.81
C ILE A 50 5.53 -11.99 -3.60
N LEU A 51 6.45 -11.82 -2.65
CA LEU A 51 6.25 -10.98 -1.48
C LEU A 51 5.96 -9.53 -1.88
N ALA A 52 6.72 -8.97 -2.82
CA ALA A 52 6.50 -7.61 -3.32
C ALA A 52 5.13 -7.47 -4.01
N LEU A 53 4.72 -8.45 -4.82
CA LEU A 53 3.40 -8.44 -5.47
C LEU A 53 2.25 -8.52 -4.47
N VAL A 54 2.34 -9.42 -3.48
CA VAL A 54 1.33 -9.54 -2.41
C VAL A 54 1.24 -8.24 -1.60
N TRP A 55 2.38 -7.62 -1.31
CA TRP A 55 2.45 -6.35 -0.60
C TRP A 55 1.77 -5.21 -1.38
N GLU A 56 2.05 -5.09 -2.67
CA GLU A 56 1.41 -4.09 -3.55
C GLU A 56 -0.11 -4.30 -3.63
N VAL A 57 -0.58 -5.54 -3.78
CA VAL A 57 -2.03 -5.86 -3.79
C VAL A 57 -2.68 -5.44 -2.46
N LEU A 58 -2.02 -5.72 -1.34
CA LEU A 58 -2.50 -5.35 -0.01
C LEU A 58 -2.54 -3.82 0.18
N ILE A 59 -1.51 -3.10 -0.28
CA ILE A 59 -1.50 -1.63 -0.27
C ILE A 59 -2.65 -1.09 -1.11
N LEU A 60 -2.84 -1.58 -2.34
CA LEU A 60 -3.93 -1.13 -3.22
C LEU A 60 -5.30 -1.34 -2.57
N PHE A 61 -5.51 -2.50 -1.95
CA PHE A 61 -6.74 -2.80 -1.22
C PHE A 61 -6.96 -1.84 -0.03
N LEU A 62 -5.93 -1.62 0.78
CA LEU A 62 -5.97 -0.67 1.90
C LEU A 62 -6.14 0.77 1.42
N CYS A 63 -5.60 1.12 0.25
CA CYS A 63 -5.79 2.40 -0.40
C CYS A 63 -7.27 2.64 -0.74
N LEU A 64 -7.92 1.62 -1.32
CA LEU A 64 -9.35 1.67 -1.65
C LEU A 64 -10.20 1.83 -0.38
N ILE A 65 -9.89 1.07 0.67
CA ILE A 65 -10.57 1.21 1.97
C ILE A 65 -10.33 2.59 2.60
N GLY A 66 -9.09 3.09 2.57
CA GLY A 66 -8.73 4.40 3.11
C GLY A 66 -9.37 5.56 2.36
N CYS A 67 -9.58 5.41 1.06
CA CYS A 67 -10.34 6.36 0.24
C CYS A 67 -11.83 6.40 0.61
N LEU A 68 -12.38 5.32 1.19
CA LEU A 68 -13.80 5.18 1.57
C LEU A 68 -14.13 5.66 3.00
N LYS A 69 -13.20 6.32 3.70
CA LYS A 69 -13.39 6.71 5.11
C LYS A 69 -14.72 7.45 5.34
N LYS A 70 -15.63 6.82 6.10
CA LYS A 70 -16.87 7.41 6.60
C LYS A 70 -16.51 8.59 7.52
N GLN A 71 -17.12 9.76 7.32
CA GLN A 71 -17.08 10.80 8.36
C GLN A 71 -17.86 10.25 9.54
N GLU A 72 -17.16 9.87 10.60
CA GLU A 72 -17.77 9.86 11.93
C GLU A 72 -18.02 11.33 12.26
N GLY A 73 -19.31 11.70 12.22
CA GLY A 73 -19.81 13.01 12.59
C GLY A 73 -19.86 13.20 14.09
#